data_AF-A0A959EGZ4-F1
#
_entry.id   AF-A0A959EGZ4-F1
#
_cell.length_a   1.000
_cell.length_b   1.000
_cell.length_c   1.000
_cell.angle_alpha   90.00
_cell.angle_beta   90.00
_cell.angle_gamma   90.00
#
_symmetry.space_group_name_H-M   'P 1'
#
loop_
_entity.id
_entity.type
_entity.pdbx_description
1 polymer ?
#
loop_
_entity_poly.entity_id
_entity_poly.type
_entity_poly.pdbx_seq_one_letter_code
_entity_poly.pdbx_strand_id
1 'polypeptide(L)'
;FDLTEDCWGGIFESSIEQAVGFAESPGDCFNLAGESAQVTMRHPGSTLLTFDSDNDGDKDLVIGDITFSTLNHLVNAGTCQQAWVNGQDTQYPSDNVSANIPIFPVAFFLDLNNDGKKDLVGSPNAINLSENYNAAWFYENTNTTEEPAFEFRQQDLLVEDMVDLGSGAYPAFVDYNADGLLDLVVGNTGFWQPGGQRDSRLFLYENIGTANSPAYELVDANYLNLNLFDDSYSFAPAFGDLDNDGDLDILVGEIYGQLFYAENTAGPGNTLAYGPWQYGYMGINIGQLSVPFIVDLNRDGLPDLVVGERTGNINYFQNTGTSSSPAFNPNPDEAPNNSGLGGIRTSIPGSITGYSAPLVLDQQGSYVLVTGTEVGQIEFYNGIEGNVTGAFNQVTETMGEVRVGRRTSLAIADIDNDGFLEMIVGNERGGLSGYQTPLRLDSTTPIRGAALEQAVKVFPNPVEERLTIQVDAEGLKQLWLFNASGQQVAQQKWGGVSTRLDVSTLPAGLYFVKVSAEGGIAGQKVVVR
;
A
#
# COMPACT_ATOMS: atom_id res chain seq x y z
N PHE A 1 -4.20 -42.57 -7.31
CA PHE A 1 -3.55 -42.57 -6.00
C PHE A 1 -4.14 -43.73 -5.24
N ASP A 2 -3.32 -44.70 -4.87
CA ASP A 2 -3.73 -45.83 -4.02
C ASP A 2 -3.25 -45.52 -2.61
N LEU A 3 -4.15 -45.63 -1.63
CA LEU A 3 -3.80 -45.52 -0.22
C LEU A 3 -3.06 -46.80 0.18
N THR A 4 -1.76 -46.71 0.45
CA THR A 4 -0.92 -47.86 0.80
C THR A 4 -0.93 -48.16 2.30
N GLU A 5 -1.09 -47.14 3.13
CA GLU A 5 -1.07 -47.21 4.60
C GLU A 5 -1.82 -46.00 5.16
N ASP A 6 -2.57 -46.19 6.24
CA ASP A 6 -3.38 -45.16 6.93
C ASP A 6 -2.71 -44.65 8.21
N CYS A 7 -1.43 -44.95 8.40
CA CYS A 7 -0.76 -44.95 9.70
C CYS A 7 0.75 -44.67 9.62
N TRP A 8 1.14 -43.72 8.77
CA TRP A 8 2.54 -43.37 8.60
C TRP A 8 3.19 -42.98 9.94
N GLY A 9 4.31 -43.62 10.27
CA GLY A 9 5.06 -43.32 11.50
C GLY A 9 4.39 -43.78 12.80
N GLY A 10 3.22 -44.41 12.75
CA GLY A 10 2.47 -44.79 13.94
C GLY A 10 1.93 -43.60 14.76
N ILE A 11 1.75 -42.43 14.14
CA ILE A 11 1.30 -41.21 14.83
C ILE A 11 -0.22 -41.07 14.85
N PHE A 12 -0.74 -40.39 15.87
CA PHE A 12 -2.12 -39.93 15.95
C PHE A 12 -2.17 -38.46 16.38
N GLU A 13 -2.70 -37.61 15.53
CA GLU A 13 -2.98 -36.21 15.84
C GLU A 13 -4.35 -36.08 16.49
N SER A 14 -4.39 -35.51 17.70
CA SER A 14 -5.66 -35.22 18.39
C SER A 14 -6.22 -33.88 17.91
N SER A 15 -7.52 -33.65 18.10
CA SER A 15 -8.14 -32.36 17.74
C SER A 15 -8.08 -31.28 18.83
N ILE A 16 -7.44 -31.57 19.98
CA ILE A 16 -7.48 -30.71 21.18
C ILE A 16 -6.14 -30.58 21.91
N GLU A 17 -5.11 -31.29 21.47
CA GLU A 17 -3.74 -31.24 22.01
C GLU A 17 -2.75 -31.05 20.88
N GLN A 18 -1.75 -30.18 21.08
CA GLN A 18 -0.64 -29.95 20.15
C GLN A 18 0.27 -31.18 20.01
N ALA A 19 0.35 -31.97 21.08
CA ALA A 19 1.14 -33.19 21.09
C ALA A 19 0.44 -34.28 20.27
N VAL A 20 1.23 -35.04 19.52
CA VAL A 20 0.74 -36.24 18.83
C VAL A 20 0.98 -37.48 19.69
N GLY A 21 0.11 -38.47 19.55
CA GLY A 21 0.30 -39.80 20.12
C GLY A 21 1.25 -40.67 19.29
N PHE A 22 2.02 -41.54 19.93
CA PHE A 22 2.96 -42.47 19.29
C PHE A 22 2.58 -43.94 19.50
N ALA A 23 2.78 -44.76 18.48
CA ALA A 23 2.70 -46.21 18.61
C ALA A 23 3.84 -46.76 19.49
N GLU A 24 3.58 -47.87 20.19
CA GLU A 24 4.55 -48.47 21.12
C GLU A 24 5.76 -49.12 20.43
N SER A 25 5.62 -49.54 19.16
CA SER A 25 6.64 -50.26 18.41
C SER A 25 6.66 -49.89 16.91
N PRO A 26 7.80 -50.05 16.21
CA PRO A 26 7.89 -49.81 14.77
C PRO A 26 6.91 -50.67 13.96
N GLY A 27 6.16 -50.04 13.05
CA GLY A 27 5.14 -50.70 12.21
C GLY A 27 3.80 -50.94 12.88
N ASP A 28 3.64 -50.59 14.15
CA ASP A 28 2.34 -50.56 14.81
C ASP A 28 1.64 -49.22 14.57
N CYS A 29 0.32 -49.24 14.71
CA CYS A 29 -0.50 -48.04 14.74
C CYS A 29 -0.78 -47.57 16.15
N PHE A 30 -0.97 -46.25 16.28
CA PHE A 30 -1.43 -45.66 17.53
C PHE A 30 -2.73 -46.32 17.98
N ASN A 31 -2.75 -46.85 19.20
CA ASN A 31 -3.89 -47.58 19.72
C ASN A 31 -4.75 -46.66 20.61
N LEU A 32 -5.92 -46.26 20.10
CA LEU A 32 -6.89 -45.43 20.82
C LEU A 32 -7.66 -46.18 21.94
N ALA A 33 -7.24 -47.39 22.34
CA ALA A 33 -7.96 -48.25 23.28
C ALA A 33 -8.14 -47.60 24.67
N GLY A 34 -9.21 -46.83 24.81
CA GLY A 34 -9.57 -46.04 26.00
C GLY A 34 -10.55 -44.91 25.68
N GLU A 35 -10.48 -44.37 24.46
CA GLU A 35 -11.42 -43.39 23.94
C GLU A 35 -12.46 -44.10 23.06
N SER A 36 -13.73 -43.99 23.43
CA SER A 36 -14.81 -44.64 22.68
C SER A 36 -14.75 -44.27 21.20
N ALA A 37 -14.89 -45.26 20.31
CA ALA A 37 -15.04 -45.15 18.86
C ALA A 37 -16.32 -44.39 18.42
N GLN A 38 -16.59 -43.24 19.03
CA GLN A 38 -17.43 -42.20 18.49
C GLN A 38 -16.53 -41.43 17.53
N VAL A 39 -16.95 -41.28 16.28
CA VAL A 39 -16.30 -40.39 15.32
C VAL A 39 -16.32 -38.99 15.94
N THR A 40 -15.22 -38.60 16.59
CA THR A 40 -15.00 -37.25 17.07
C THR A 40 -14.85 -36.34 15.86
N MET A 41 -15.21 -35.07 16.01
CA MET A 41 -15.00 -34.08 14.95
C MET A 41 -13.54 -34.14 14.50
N ARG A 42 -13.35 -34.35 13.19
CA ARG A 42 -12.01 -34.35 12.58
C ARG A 42 -11.40 -32.95 12.72
N HIS A 43 -10.10 -32.91 12.97
CA HIS A 43 -9.33 -31.69 13.13
C HIS A 43 -9.55 -30.72 11.93
N PRO A 44 -9.68 -29.39 12.12
CA PRO A 44 -10.11 -28.49 11.05
C PRO A 44 -9.04 -28.25 9.97
N GLY A 45 -7.79 -28.63 10.22
CA GLY A 45 -6.72 -28.64 9.22
C GLY A 45 -5.33 -28.51 9.84
N SER A 46 -4.35 -29.17 9.23
CA SER A 46 -2.94 -29.12 9.62
C SER A 46 -2.06 -28.82 8.40
N THR A 47 -0.94 -28.15 8.62
CA THR A 47 0.09 -27.90 7.62
C THR A 47 1.24 -28.87 7.83
N LEU A 48 1.95 -29.21 6.76
CA LEU A 48 3.00 -30.24 6.79
C LEU A 48 4.24 -29.70 6.09
N LEU A 49 5.38 -29.84 6.75
CA LEU A 49 6.71 -29.66 6.17
C LEU A 49 7.52 -30.93 6.46
N THR A 50 8.09 -31.54 5.42
CA THR A 50 8.96 -32.72 5.58
C THR A 50 10.38 -32.43 5.12
N PHE A 51 11.36 -32.82 5.93
CA PHE A 51 12.78 -32.78 5.63
C PHE A 51 13.53 -33.82 6.48
N ASP A 52 14.80 -34.03 6.20
CA ASP A 52 15.66 -34.91 7.02
C ASP A 52 16.37 -33.98 8.01
N SER A 53 16.03 -34.05 9.29
CA SER A 53 16.48 -33.09 10.31
C SER A 53 17.73 -33.54 11.06
N ASP A 54 18.06 -34.82 11.00
CA ASP A 54 19.18 -35.42 11.73
C ASP A 54 20.13 -36.26 10.85
N ASN A 55 19.96 -36.18 9.53
CA ASN A 55 20.82 -36.78 8.51
C ASN A 55 20.91 -38.31 8.59
N ASP A 56 19.83 -38.96 9.04
CA ASP A 56 19.72 -40.41 9.10
C ASP A 56 19.21 -41.04 7.78
N GLY A 57 18.83 -40.18 6.82
CA GLY A 57 18.40 -40.52 5.48
C GLY A 57 16.88 -40.71 5.34
N ASP A 58 16.13 -40.64 6.43
CA ASP A 58 14.68 -40.67 6.40
C ASP A 58 14.06 -39.25 6.41
N LYS A 59 12.77 -39.12 6.68
CA LYS A 59 12.09 -37.82 6.68
C LYS A 59 11.33 -37.66 7.98
N ASP A 60 11.62 -36.55 8.63
CA ASP A 60 10.89 -35.97 9.74
C ASP A 60 9.72 -35.13 9.26
N LEU A 61 8.90 -34.70 10.21
CA LEU A 61 7.69 -33.95 9.94
C LEU A 61 7.53 -32.79 10.90
N VAL A 62 7.41 -31.57 10.38
CA VAL A 62 6.92 -30.42 11.14
C VAL A 62 5.44 -30.22 10.80
N ILE A 63 4.62 -30.17 11.84
CA ILE A 63 3.18 -29.93 11.75
C ILE A 63 2.85 -28.56 12.33
N GLY A 64 2.01 -27.82 11.63
CA GLY A 64 1.31 -26.67 12.19
C GLY A 64 -0.19 -26.89 12.20
N ASP A 65 -0.87 -26.39 13.23
CA ASP A 65 -2.25 -26.75 13.54
C ASP A 65 -3.15 -25.50 13.56
N ILE A 66 -4.36 -25.57 13.02
CA ILE A 66 -5.27 -24.41 13.03
C ILE A 66 -5.56 -23.84 14.42
N THR A 67 -5.52 -24.68 15.46
CA THR A 67 -5.90 -24.37 16.83
C THR A 67 -4.74 -23.85 17.66
N PHE A 68 -3.50 -24.20 17.29
CA PHE A 68 -2.30 -23.88 18.05
C PHE A 68 -1.41 -22.90 17.30
N SER A 69 -0.70 -22.05 18.03
CA SER A 69 0.19 -21.06 17.46
C SER A 69 1.62 -21.56 17.24
N THR A 70 1.96 -22.73 17.77
CA THR A 70 3.31 -23.29 17.67
C THR A 70 3.41 -24.38 16.61
N LEU A 71 4.64 -24.62 16.16
CA LEU A 71 4.97 -25.76 15.31
C LEU A 71 5.30 -26.98 16.19
N ASN A 72 4.95 -28.18 15.73
CA ASN A 72 5.34 -29.45 16.33
C ASN A 72 6.30 -30.19 15.40
N HIS A 73 7.57 -30.34 15.78
CA HIS A 73 8.54 -31.14 15.03
C HIS A 73 8.54 -32.58 15.53
N LEU A 74 8.28 -33.53 14.63
CA LEU A 74 8.17 -34.96 14.89
C LEU A 74 9.37 -35.67 14.29
N VAL A 75 10.10 -36.39 15.14
CA VAL A 75 11.32 -37.12 14.76
C VAL A 75 10.96 -38.55 14.38
N ASN A 76 11.28 -38.92 13.14
CA ASN A 76 11.15 -40.28 12.64
C ASN A 76 12.43 -41.06 12.96
N ALA A 77 12.38 -41.91 13.98
CA ALA A 77 13.52 -42.78 14.35
C ALA A 77 13.51 -44.12 13.59
N GLY A 78 12.91 -44.13 12.40
CA GLY A 78 12.60 -45.30 11.61
C GLY A 78 13.62 -45.55 10.50
N THR A 79 13.10 -45.78 9.29
CA THR A 79 13.88 -45.82 8.06
C THR A 79 13.02 -45.25 6.93
N CYS A 80 13.62 -44.93 5.77
CA CYS A 80 12.83 -44.50 4.60
C CYS A 80 11.80 -45.54 4.11
N GLN A 81 11.95 -46.83 4.47
CA GLN A 81 11.02 -47.90 4.07
C GLN A 81 9.95 -48.17 5.13
N GLN A 82 10.18 -47.80 6.38
CA GLN A 82 9.29 -48.03 7.51
C GLN A 82 9.48 -46.89 8.52
N ALA A 83 8.61 -45.89 8.45
CA ALA A 83 8.61 -44.78 9.39
C ALA A 83 8.17 -45.25 10.79
N TRP A 84 8.80 -44.69 11.82
CA TRP A 84 8.43 -44.84 13.22
C TRP A 84 8.77 -43.55 13.97
N VAL A 85 7.76 -42.74 14.22
CA VAL A 85 7.92 -41.49 14.95
C VAL A 85 7.82 -41.77 16.45
N ASN A 86 8.82 -41.35 17.21
CA ASN A 86 8.88 -41.56 18.65
C ASN A 86 9.39 -40.35 19.46
N GLY A 87 9.67 -39.24 18.78
CA GLY A 87 10.11 -37.97 19.37
C GLY A 87 9.25 -36.82 18.86
N GLN A 88 9.06 -35.81 19.71
CA GLN A 88 8.42 -34.56 19.29
C GLN A 88 8.95 -33.35 20.06
N ASP A 89 8.89 -32.20 19.40
CA ASP A 89 9.05 -30.86 19.97
C ASP A 89 7.81 -30.01 19.64
N THR A 90 6.90 -29.90 20.61
CA THR A 90 5.63 -29.15 20.48
C THR A 90 5.80 -27.62 20.46
N GLN A 91 7.03 -27.12 20.65
CA GLN A 91 7.38 -25.69 20.71
C GLN A 91 8.49 -25.37 19.71
N TYR A 92 8.47 -26.02 18.55
CA TYR A 92 9.59 -26.00 17.62
C TYR A 92 9.86 -24.61 17.01
N PRO A 93 11.12 -24.18 16.90
CA PRO A 93 12.32 -24.75 17.54
C PRO A 93 12.39 -24.43 19.05
N SER A 94 12.39 -25.44 19.94
CA SER A 94 12.39 -25.22 21.41
C SER A 94 13.74 -24.91 22.02
N ASP A 95 14.82 -25.17 21.30
CA ASP A 95 16.19 -24.84 21.68
C ASP A 95 16.57 -23.38 21.38
N ASN A 96 15.66 -22.64 20.72
CA ASN A 96 15.78 -21.22 20.42
C ASN A 96 14.48 -20.46 20.81
N VAL A 97 14.16 -19.37 20.11
CA VAL A 97 12.85 -18.73 20.16
C VAL A 97 11.85 -19.63 19.44
N SER A 98 10.89 -20.18 20.19
CA SER A 98 9.82 -21.00 19.60
C SER A 98 8.97 -20.18 18.64
N ALA A 99 8.59 -20.79 17.50
CA ALA A 99 7.63 -20.18 16.60
C ALA A 99 6.27 -20.03 17.31
N ASN A 100 5.78 -18.79 17.39
CA ASN A 100 4.48 -18.46 17.96
C ASN A 100 3.71 -17.62 16.95
N ILE A 101 3.14 -18.31 15.97
CA ILE A 101 2.43 -17.77 14.82
C ILE A 101 0.94 -18.08 15.03
N PRO A 102 0.13 -17.10 15.44
CA PRO A 102 -1.26 -17.36 15.81
C PRO A 102 -2.06 -17.97 14.67
N ILE A 103 -2.84 -19.02 14.97
CA ILE A 103 -3.81 -19.64 14.06
C ILE A 103 -3.19 -20.18 12.78
N PHE A 104 -3.12 -21.50 12.70
CA PHE A 104 -2.75 -22.25 11.51
C PHE A 104 -1.35 -21.93 11.00
N PRO A 105 -0.29 -22.10 11.79
CA PRO A 105 1.07 -21.86 11.35
C PRO A 105 1.45 -22.81 10.21
N VAL A 106 2.24 -22.31 9.26
CA VAL A 106 2.91 -23.10 8.23
C VAL A 106 4.40 -22.83 8.28
N ALA A 107 5.18 -23.85 7.97
CA ALA A 107 6.63 -23.77 7.88
C ALA A 107 7.11 -24.11 6.46
N PHE A 108 8.20 -23.50 6.04
CA PHE A 108 8.89 -23.74 4.78
C PHE A 108 10.38 -23.95 5.04
N PHE A 109 11.00 -24.82 4.23
CA PHE A 109 12.43 -25.14 4.31
C PHE A 109 13.12 -24.86 2.97
N LEU A 110 13.79 -23.71 2.86
CA LEU A 110 14.38 -23.22 1.62
C LEU A 110 15.65 -22.41 1.89
N ASP A 111 16.59 -22.42 0.94
CA ASP A 111 17.78 -21.56 0.98
C ASP A 111 17.36 -20.14 0.61
N LEU A 112 17.17 -19.29 1.60
CA LEU A 112 16.60 -17.95 1.43
C LEU A 112 17.70 -16.92 1.13
N ASN A 113 18.84 -17.06 1.82
CA ASN A 113 19.96 -16.13 1.71
C ASN A 113 21.00 -16.54 0.64
N ASN A 114 20.80 -17.66 -0.05
CA ASN A 114 21.70 -18.26 -1.06
C ASN A 114 23.08 -18.63 -0.50
N ASP A 115 23.17 -19.02 0.77
CA ASP A 115 24.41 -19.48 1.39
C ASP A 115 24.67 -20.99 1.23
N GLY A 116 23.71 -21.70 0.60
CA GLY A 116 23.76 -23.16 0.39
C GLY A 116 23.16 -23.97 1.54
N LYS A 117 22.67 -23.32 2.60
CA LYS A 117 21.95 -23.93 3.71
C LYS A 117 20.48 -23.55 3.60
N LYS A 118 19.60 -24.52 3.79
CA LYS A 118 18.17 -24.23 3.84
C LYS A 118 17.79 -23.69 5.22
N ASP A 119 17.03 -22.61 5.21
CA ASP A 119 16.49 -21.90 6.36
C ASP A 119 15.05 -22.33 6.67
N LEU A 120 14.58 -22.02 7.88
CA LEU A 120 13.20 -22.23 8.29
C LEU A 120 12.44 -20.90 8.24
N VAL A 121 11.34 -20.88 7.49
CA VAL A 121 10.45 -19.72 7.39
C VAL A 121 9.06 -20.12 7.88
N GLY A 122 8.48 -19.36 8.81
CA GLY A 122 7.14 -19.55 9.33
C GLY A 122 6.18 -18.44 8.89
N SER A 123 4.92 -18.77 8.63
CA SER A 123 3.86 -17.81 8.34
C SER A 123 2.50 -18.31 8.83
N PRO A 124 1.52 -17.44 9.12
CA PRO A 124 0.14 -17.87 9.23
C PRO A 124 -0.38 -18.42 7.89
N ASN A 125 -1.16 -19.49 7.94
CA ASN A 125 -1.91 -20.06 6.81
C ASN A 125 -3.41 -19.75 6.92
N ALA A 126 -3.74 -18.56 7.43
CA ALA A 126 -5.11 -18.13 7.64
C ALA A 126 -5.33 -16.71 7.11
N ILE A 127 -6.34 -16.56 6.23
CA ILE A 127 -6.73 -15.26 5.69
C ILE A 127 -7.72 -14.63 6.66
N ASN A 128 -7.49 -13.38 7.06
CA ASN A 128 -8.39 -12.57 7.91
C ASN A 128 -8.67 -13.12 9.33
N LEU A 129 -7.96 -14.16 9.76
CA LEU A 129 -8.14 -14.76 11.09
C LEU A 129 -6.87 -14.66 11.94
N SER A 130 -5.72 -14.44 11.31
CA SER A 130 -4.42 -14.25 11.94
C SER A 130 -3.86 -12.87 11.64
N GLU A 131 -2.74 -12.55 12.27
CA GLU A 131 -2.01 -11.31 12.11
C GLU A 131 -1.56 -11.11 10.66
N ASN A 132 -1.77 -9.91 10.14
CA ASN A 132 -1.32 -9.47 8.81
C ASN A 132 -0.10 -8.53 8.88
N TYR A 133 0.52 -8.45 10.05
CA TYR A 133 1.75 -7.74 10.35
C TYR A 133 2.66 -8.74 11.06
N ASN A 134 3.99 -8.59 10.95
CA ASN A 134 4.93 -9.54 11.55
C ASN A 134 4.64 -11.02 11.19
N ALA A 135 4.16 -11.23 9.96
CA ALA A 135 3.60 -12.51 9.53
C ALA A 135 4.64 -13.46 8.89
N ALA A 136 5.91 -13.06 8.80
CA ALA A 136 6.96 -13.82 8.10
C ALA A 136 8.17 -14.04 9.03
N TRP A 137 8.09 -15.13 9.80
CA TRP A 137 9.11 -15.53 10.77
C TRP A 137 10.29 -16.17 10.06
N PHE A 138 11.49 -15.62 10.27
CA PHE A 138 12.71 -16.12 9.66
C PHE A 138 13.68 -16.66 10.72
N TYR A 139 14.10 -17.90 10.49
CA TYR A 139 15.13 -18.57 11.25
C TYR A 139 16.27 -18.97 10.32
N GLU A 140 17.43 -18.36 10.50
CA GLU A 140 18.63 -18.67 9.73
C GLU A 140 19.20 -20.01 10.17
N ASN A 141 19.57 -20.85 9.21
CA ASN A 141 20.27 -22.09 9.50
C ASN A 141 21.77 -21.86 9.67
N THR A 142 22.26 -22.07 10.89
CA THR A 142 23.67 -21.86 11.23
C THR A 142 24.57 -23.08 10.96
N ASN A 143 24.00 -24.26 10.71
CA ASN A 143 24.76 -25.50 10.48
C ASN A 143 24.69 -25.97 9.02
N THR A 144 24.19 -27.16 8.72
CA THR A 144 24.08 -27.72 7.35
C THR A 144 22.61 -27.91 6.97
N THR A 145 22.31 -28.13 5.69
CA THR A 145 20.92 -28.44 5.26
C THR A 145 20.47 -29.80 5.79
N GLU A 146 21.40 -30.73 5.94
CA GLU A 146 21.16 -32.10 6.38
C GLU A 146 21.05 -32.21 7.91
N GLU A 147 21.65 -31.29 8.67
CA GLU A 147 21.57 -31.23 10.14
C GLU A 147 21.33 -29.76 10.56
N PRO A 148 20.13 -29.20 10.30
CA PRO A 148 19.89 -27.78 10.50
C PRO A 148 19.93 -27.36 11.96
N ALA A 149 20.46 -26.15 12.20
CA ALA A 149 20.43 -25.49 13.51
C ALA A 149 19.87 -24.07 13.34
N PHE A 150 18.59 -23.91 13.70
CA PHE A 150 17.83 -22.70 13.39
C PHE A 150 17.98 -21.62 14.48
N GLU A 151 18.38 -20.43 14.06
CA GLU A 151 18.44 -19.24 14.91
C GLU A 151 17.42 -18.18 14.47
N PHE A 152 16.55 -17.74 15.38
CA PHE A 152 15.59 -16.68 15.09
C PHE A 152 16.30 -15.38 14.71
N ARG A 153 15.82 -14.74 13.64
CA ARG A 153 16.32 -13.45 13.17
C ARG A 153 15.27 -12.36 13.25
N GLN A 154 14.10 -12.58 12.68
CA GLN A 154 13.04 -11.57 12.58
C GLN A 154 11.66 -12.17 12.26
N GLN A 155 10.61 -11.35 12.30
CA GLN A 155 9.20 -11.73 12.05
C GLN A 155 8.55 -10.96 10.88
N ASP A 156 9.28 -10.01 10.32
CA ASP A 156 8.91 -9.08 9.25
C ASP A 156 9.73 -9.34 7.98
N LEU A 157 10.12 -10.61 7.74
CA LEU A 157 10.89 -10.99 6.56
C LEU A 157 10.21 -10.50 5.28
N LEU A 158 11.00 -9.90 4.37
CA LEU A 158 10.56 -9.24 3.13
C LEU A 158 9.80 -7.93 3.32
N VAL A 159 9.53 -7.49 4.54
CA VAL A 159 8.92 -6.19 4.87
C VAL A 159 9.99 -5.24 5.41
N GLU A 160 10.63 -5.62 6.53
CA GLU A 160 11.78 -4.91 7.12
C GLU A 160 11.54 -3.40 7.26
N ASP A 161 12.35 -2.58 6.60
CA ASP A 161 12.29 -1.12 6.65
C ASP A 161 11.09 -0.52 5.88
N MET A 162 10.26 -1.34 5.24
CA MET A 162 9.06 -0.86 4.55
C MET A 162 7.94 -0.49 5.54
N VAL A 163 7.14 0.51 5.15
CA VAL A 163 5.93 0.87 5.88
C VAL A 163 4.91 -0.27 5.77
N ASP A 164 4.57 -0.87 6.92
CA ASP A 164 3.53 -1.88 7.07
C ASP A 164 2.44 -1.40 8.03
N LEU A 165 1.30 -1.02 7.46
CA LEU A 165 0.12 -0.55 8.19
C LEU A 165 -0.97 -1.64 8.27
N GLY A 166 -0.60 -2.92 8.07
CA GLY A 166 -1.52 -4.04 8.00
C GLY A 166 -2.22 -4.10 6.65
N SER A 167 -3.55 -3.97 6.64
CA SER A 167 -4.34 -4.00 5.40
C SER A 167 -4.84 -2.62 5.05
N GLY A 168 -4.77 -2.26 3.77
CA GLY A 168 -5.18 -0.95 3.25
C GLY A 168 -4.30 0.19 3.73
N ALA A 169 -3.95 1.10 2.83
CA ALA A 169 -3.34 2.38 3.18
C ALA A 169 -4.09 3.49 2.44
N TYR A 170 -4.44 4.56 3.15
CA TYR A 170 -5.20 5.71 2.64
C TYR A 170 -4.45 6.99 3.04
N PRO A 171 -3.48 7.45 2.24
CA PRO A 171 -2.66 8.61 2.55
C PRO A 171 -3.40 9.93 2.31
N ALA A 172 -3.11 10.94 3.11
CA ALA A 172 -3.50 12.34 2.93
C ALA A 172 -2.40 13.27 3.46
N PHE A 173 -2.11 14.35 2.74
CA PHE A 173 -1.16 15.37 3.18
C PHE A 173 -1.85 16.45 4.01
N VAL A 174 -1.18 16.93 5.05
CA VAL A 174 -1.63 18.05 5.89
C VAL A 174 -0.42 18.63 6.64
N ASP A 175 -0.36 19.94 6.85
CA ASP A 175 0.60 20.57 7.80
C ASP A 175 -0.07 20.57 9.18
N TYR A 176 0.21 19.53 10.00
CA TYR A 176 -0.56 19.33 11.23
C TYR A 176 -0.06 20.22 12.38
N ASN A 177 1.22 20.58 12.34
CA ASN A 177 1.89 21.32 13.41
C ASN A 177 2.06 22.81 13.10
N ALA A 178 1.67 23.25 11.90
CA ALA A 178 1.78 24.62 11.37
C ALA A 178 3.24 25.11 11.22
N ASP A 179 4.16 24.22 10.85
CA ASP A 179 5.56 24.56 10.59
C ASP A 179 5.86 24.90 9.12
N GLY A 180 4.87 24.75 8.24
CA GLY A 180 4.96 25.02 6.81
C GLY A 180 5.49 23.86 5.98
N LEU A 181 5.70 22.68 6.57
CA LEU A 181 6.00 21.43 5.88
C LEU A 181 4.74 20.58 5.81
N LEU A 182 4.54 19.90 4.68
CA LEU A 182 3.44 18.93 4.58
C LEU A 182 3.85 17.62 5.26
N ASP A 183 3.04 17.19 6.21
CA ASP A 183 3.08 15.91 6.90
C ASP A 183 2.13 14.92 6.23
N LEU A 184 2.24 13.64 6.60
CA LEU A 184 1.47 12.57 6.02
C LEU A 184 0.62 11.87 7.08
N VAL A 185 -0.70 11.93 6.94
CA VAL A 185 -1.64 11.12 7.72
C VAL A 185 -2.12 9.96 6.86
N VAL A 186 -2.05 8.75 7.40
CA VAL A 186 -2.42 7.53 6.67
C VAL A 186 -3.47 6.79 7.48
N GLY A 187 -4.62 6.49 6.89
CA GLY A 187 -5.56 5.54 7.46
C GLY A 187 -5.35 4.12 6.92
N ASN A 188 -5.85 3.11 7.63
CA ASN A 188 -5.79 1.71 7.17
C ASN A 188 -7.15 1.01 7.26
N THR A 189 -7.29 -0.11 6.54
CA THR A 189 -8.37 -1.10 6.73
C THR A 189 -8.25 -1.83 8.06
N GLY A 190 -7.03 -2.01 8.55
CA GLY A 190 -6.76 -2.44 9.92
C GLY A 190 -5.67 -3.50 10.02
N PHE A 191 -5.18 -3.69 11.25
CA PHE A 191 -4.43 -4.86 11.63
C PHE A 191 -5.40 -5.98 11.98
N TRP A 192 -5.24 -7.14 11.35
CA TRP A 192 -5.96 -8.34 11.75
C TRP A 192 -5.34 -8.86 13.04
N GLN A 193 -6.18 -9.13 14.03
CA GLN A 193 -5.79 -9.72 15.29
C GLN A 193 -6.22 -11.19 15.32
N PRO A 194 -5.57 -12.04 16.13
CA PRO A 194 -5.97 -13.44 16.27
C PRO A 194 -7.47 -13.56 16.61
N GLY A 195 -8.20 -14.34 15.82
CA GLY A 195 -9.65 -14.50 15.96
C GLY A 195 -10.47 -13.56 15.07
N GLY A 196 -9.82 -12.75 14.23
CA GLY A 196 -10.47 -11.96 13.18
C GLY A 196 -10.98 -10.58 13.60
N GLN A 197 -10.60 -10.11 14.81
CA GLN A 197 -10.79 -8.71 15.18
C GLN A 197 -9.91 -7.81 14.30
N ARG A 198 -10.36 -6.58 14.07
CA ARG A 198 -9.62 -5.58 13.30
C ARG A 198 -9.35 -4.35 14.15
N ASP A 199 -8.13 -3.84 14.02
CA ASP A 199 -7.69 -2.61 14.66
C ASP A 199 -7.33 -1.59 13.57
N SER A 200 -8.32 -0.77 13.19
CA SER A 200 -8.16 0.32 12.24
C SER A 200 -7.69 1.58 12.97
N ARG A 201 -6.77 2.33 12.36
CA ARG A 201 -6.13 3.51 12.97
C ARG A 201 -5.84 4.58 11.91
N LEU A 202 -5.53 5.77 12.40
CA LEU A 202 -4.78 6.77 11.65
C LEU A 202 -3.34 6.79 12.15
N PHE A 203 -2.38 6.97 11.25
CA PHE A 203 -0.95 7.08 11.54
C PHE A 203 -0.49 8.46 11.09
N LEU A 204 0.23 9.18 11.95
CA LEU A 204 0.80 10.48 11.64
C LEU A 204 2.30 10.35 11.44
N TYR A 205 2.76 10.70 10.24
CA TYR A 205 4.15 10.82 9.88
C TYR A 205 4.51 12.29 9.73
N GLU A 206 5.35 12.81 10.62
CA GLU A 206 5.84 14.18 10.59
C GLU A 206 6.99 14.32 9.59
N ASN A 207 6.98 15.40 8.80
CA ASN A 207 8.06 15.76 7.91
C ASN A 207 9.19 16.46 8.69
N ILE A 208 10.07 15.68 9.29
CA ILE A 208 11.27 16.13 10.01
C ILE A 208 12.40 16.66 9.09
N GLY A 209 12.15 16.71 7.78
CA GLY A 209 13.12 17.09 6.76
C GLY A 209 13.19 18.60 6.54
N THR A 210 13.18 18.99 5.27
CA THR A 210 13.09 20.40 4.86
C THR A 210 12.13 20.53 3.70
N ALA A 211 11.70 21.76 3.43
CA ALA A 211 10.80 22.09 2.32
C ALA A 211 11.34 21.67 0.93
N ASN A 212 12.64 21.41 0.77
CA ASN A 212 13.23 20.96 -0.51
C ASN A 212 13.80 19.53 -0.48
N SER A 213 13.64 18.85 0.65
CA SER A 213 14.15 17.50 0.86
C SER A 213 13.33 16.89 2.01
N PRO A 214 12.10 16.46 1.74
CA PRO A 214 11.21 15.93 2.77
C PRO A 214 11.77 14.63 3.35
N ALA A 215 11.55 14.42 4.64
CA ALA A 215 11.90 13.19 5.35
C ALA A 215 10.85 12.93 6.43
N TYR A 216 10.30 11.73 6.49
CA TYR A 216 9.13 11.44 7.32
C TYR A 216 9.48 10.49 8.48
N GLU A 217 8.96 10.78 9.67
CA GLU A 217 9.07 9.95 10.87
C GLU A 217 7.67 9.68 11.46
N LEU A 218 7.38 8.43 11.82
CA LEU A 218 6.13 8.07 12.50
C LEU A 218 6.13 8.64 13.93
N VAL A 219 5.29 9.64 14.20
CA VAL A 219 5.21 10.30 15.51
C VAL A 219 3.99 9.89 16.33
N ASP A 220 2.92 9.40 15.68
CA ASP A 220 1.75 8.85 16.34
C ASP A 220 1.15 7.68 15.54
N ALA A 221 1.14 6.48 16.12
CA ALA A 221 0.60 5.27 15.50
C ALA A 221 -0.90 5.04 15.77
N ASN A 222 -1.56 5.98 16.45
CA ASN A 222 -2.99 6.00 16.71
C ASN A 222 -3.51 7.45 16.73
N TYR A 223 -3.16 8.21 15.70
CA TYR A 223 -3.46 9.63 15.60
C TYR A 223 -4.96 9.89 15.76
N LEU A 224 -5.29 10.87 16.61
CA LEU A 224 -6.65 11.27 17.00
C LEU A 224 -7.50 10.17 17.68
N ASN A 225 -6.90 9.02 18.02
CA ASN A 225 -7.53 7.90 18.73
C ASN A 225 -8.84 7.40 18.12
N LEU A 226 -8.93 7.34 16.78
CA LEU A 226 -10.14 6.85 16.10
C LEU A 226 -10.42 5.36 16.33
N ASN A 227 -9.43 4.58 16.77
CA ASN A 227 -9.64 3.17 17.14
C ASN A 227 -10.58 2.98 18.35
N LEU A 228 -10.97 4.06 19.03
CA LEU A 228 -12.05 4.05 20.04
C LEU A 228 -13.43 3.75 19.43
N PHE A 229 -13.59 3.88 18.11
CA PHE A 229 -14.77 3.47 17.35
C PHE A 229 -14.57 2.06 16.80
N ASP A 230 -14.44 1.09 17.70
CA ASP A 230 -14.04 -0.31 17.48
C ASP A 230 -14.94 -1.14 16.53
N ASP A 231 -16.17 -0.67 16.28
CA ASP A 231 -17.09 -1.26 15.30
C ASP A 231 -16.92 -0.68 13.88
N SER A 232 -16.18 0.42 13.71
CA SER A 232 -15.93 1.09 12.43
C SER A 232 -14.52 0.78 11.94
N TYR A 233 -14.42 0.24 10.72
CA TYR A 233 -13.15 -0.19 10.14
C TYR A 233 -12.82 0.61 8.88
N SER A 234 -11.57 0.60 8.46
CA SER A 234 -11.12 1.22 7.21
C SER A 234 -11.21 2.73 7.15
N PHE A 235 -10.31 3.39 7.87
CA PHE A 235 -10.24 4.83 7.89
C PHE A 235 -9.57 5.40 6.65
N ALA A 236 -10.24 6.35 6.00
CA ALA A 236 -9.72 7.10 4.85
C ALA A 236 -9.81 8.62 5.14
N PRO A 237 -8.73 9.25 5.60
CA PRO A 237 -8.74 10.66 5.99
C PRO A 237 -8.76 11.61 4.78
N ALA A 238 -9.41 12.75 4.95
CA ALA A 238 -9.39 13.89 4.04
C ALA A 238 -9.41 15.19 4.86
N PHE A 239 -8.57 16.14 4.45
CA PHE A 239 -8.45 17.44 5.11
C PHE A 239 -8.95 18.54 4.17
N GLY A 240 -9.63 19.53 4.72
CA GLY A 240 -10.17 20.64 3.94
C GLY A 240 -10.94 21.60 4.83
N ASP A 241 -10.92 22.87 4.48
CA ASP A 241 -11.68 23.93 5.15
C ASP A 241 -13.17 23.78 4.76
N LEU A 242 -13.95 23.05 5.55
CA LEU A 242 -15.33 22.69 5.19
C LEU A 242 -16.29 23.82 5.56
N ASP A 243 -16.02 24.55 6.63
CA ASP A 243 -16.82 25.69 7.11
C ASP A 243 -16.28 27.08 6.69
N ASN A 244 -15.22 27.11 5.88
CA ASN A 244 -14.64 28.31 5.26
C ASN A 244 -14.17 29.36 6.28
N ASP A 245 -13.66 28.92 7.43
CA ASP A 245 -13.08 29.77 8.46
C ASP A 245 -11.56 29.98 8.31
N GLY A 246 -10.95 29.26 7.36
CA GLY A 246 -9.55 29.35 6.95
C GLY A 246 -8.64 28.33 7.62
N ASP A 247 -9.18 27.39 8.40
CA ASP A 247 -8.44 26.27 8.98
C ASP A 247 -8.90 24.92 8.37
N LEU A 248 -8.14 23.83 8.60
CA LEU A 248 -8.41 22.55 7.94
C LEU A 248 -9.15 21.58 8.85
N ASP A 249 -10.43 21.34 8.53
CA ASP A 249 -11.23 20.28 9.13
C ASP A 249 -10.77 18.90 8.67
N ILE A 250 -11.30 17.86 9.34
CA ILE A 250 -11.08 16.47 8.96
C ILE A 250 -12.40 15.73 8.71
N LEU A 251 -12.45 15.07 7.56
CA LEU A 251 -13.39 13.99 7.27
C LEU A 251 -12.65 12.66 7.23
N VAL A 252 -13.26 11.60 7.76
CA VAL A 252 -12.70 10.25 7.67
C VAL A 252 -13.79 9.30 7.18
N GLY A 253 -13.54 8.66 6.05
CA GLY A 253 -14.38 7.60 5.52
C GLY A 253 -14.18 6.27 6.26
N GLU A 254 -15.15 5.36 6.13
CA GLU A 254 -15.18 4.06 6.79
C GLU A 254 -15.90 2.96 5.97
N ILE A 255 -15.76 1.71 6.41
CA ILE A 255 -16.17 0.50 5.68
C ILE A 255 -17.66 0.37 5.41
N TYR A 256 -18.54 0.92 6.23
CA TYR A 256 -20.01 0.93 6.09
C TYR A 256 -20.53 2.18 5.36
N GLY A 257 -19.62 2.96 4.75
CA GLY A 257 -19.94 4.06 3.86
C GLY A 257 -20.37 5.36 4.55
N GLN A 258 -20.33 5.42 5.87
CA GLN A 258 -20.55 6.61 6.67
C GLN A 258 -19.30 7.51 6.68
N LEU A 259 -19.42 8.68 7.30
CA LEU A 259 -18.31 9.61 7.47
C LEU A 259 -18.20 9.99 8.95
N PHE A 260 -16.96 10.06 9.44
CA PHE A 260 -16.61 10.81 10.63
C PHE A 260 -16.25 12.23 10.23
N TYR A 261 -16.61 13.20 11.07
CA TYR A 261 -16.20 14.59 10.93
C TYR A 261 -15.73 15.13 12.27
N ALA A 262 -14.68 15.94 12.26
CA ALA A 262 -14.37 16.82 13.36
C ALA A 262 -13.94 18.19 12.83
N GLU A 263 -14.53 19.21 13.42
CA GLU A 263 -14.17 20.61 13.22
C GLU A 263 -12.79 20.88 13.80
N ASN A 264 -11.91 21.55 13.05
CA ASN A 264 -10.72 22.12 13.64
C ASN A 264 -11.08 23.45 14.33
N THR A 265 -10.68 23.58 15.59
CA THR A 265 -11.05 24.71 16.44
C THR A 265 -9.85 25.57 16.81
N ALA A 266 -8.69 25.28 16.21
CA ALA A 266 -7.44 25.99 16.47
C ALA A 266 -7.40 27.36 15.78
N GLY A 267 -8.14 27.53 14.68
CA GLY A 267 -8.09 28.69 13.80
C GLY A 267 -6.89 28.65 12.83
N PRO A 268 -6.91 29.51 11.79
CA PRO A 268 -5.97 29.44 10.67
C PRO A 268 -4.49 29.56 11.09
N GLY A 269 -3.65 28.66 10.56
CA GLY A 269 -2.20 28.69 10.75
C GLY A 269 -1.72 28.32 12.17
N ASN A 270 -2.57 27.66 12.95
CA ASN A 270 -2.19 27.06 14.23
C ASN A 270 -2.10 25.54 14.10
N THR A 271 -1.35 24.90 15.01
CA THR A 271 -1.36 23.44 15.17
C THR A 271 -2.79 22.93 15.30
N LEU A 272 -3.14 21.93 14.49
CA LEU A 272 -4.52 21.46 14.37
C LEU A 272 -5.04 20.93 15.71
N ALA A 273 -6.26 21.34 16.07
CA ALA A 273 -6.91 20.93 17.30
C ALA A 273 -8.39 20.68 17.05
N TYR A 274 -8.74 19.40 16.92
CA TYR A 274 -10.09 18.99 16.59
C TYR A 274 -11.04 19.00 17.79
N GLY A 275 -12.27 19.43 17.52
CA GLY A 275 -13.40 19.28 18.42
C GLY A 275 -13.89 17.81 18.51
N PRO A 276 -15.04 17.58 19.17
CA PRO A 276 -15.60 16.24 19.30
C PRO A 276 -15.98 15.63 17.95
N TRP A 277 -15.64 14.36 17.76
CA TRP A 277 -16.03 13.57 16.59
C TRP A 277 -17.54 13.46 16.42
N GLN A 278 -17.99 13.63 15.18
CA GLN A 278 -19.36 13.39 14.73
C GLN A 278 -19.38 12.15 13.83
N TYR A 279 -19.91 11.04 14.33
CA TYR A 279 -20.09 9.81 13.53
C TYR A 279 -21.40 9.82 12.76
N GLY A 280 -21.37 9.35 11.52
CA GLY A 280 -22.52 9.40 10.62
C GLY A 280 -22.83 10.83 10.20
N TYR A 281 -21.79 11.59 9.85
CA TYR A 281 -21.86 13.01 9.52
C TYR A 281 -22.99 13.29 8.53
N MET A 282 -23.94 14.13 8.97
CA MET A 282 -25.18 14.51 8.25
C MET A 282 -26.03 13.34 7.71
N GLY A 283 -25.84 12.12 8.24
CA GLY A 283 -26.53 10.92 7.78
C GLY A 283 -26.09 10.42 6.40
N ILE A 284 -24.97 10.93 5.86
CA ILE A 284 -24.42 10.47 4.58
C ILE A 284 -24.01 9.01 4.71
N ASN A 285 -24.45 8.18 3.76
CA ASN A 285 -24.03 6.80 3.63
C ASN A 285 -23.98 6.40 2.14
N ILE A 286 -22.78 6.07 1.65
CA ILE A 286 -22.55 5.65 0.25
C ILE A 286 -22.55 4.12 0.06
N GLY A 287 -23.01 3.37 1.06
CA GLY A 287 -23.03 1.91 1.07
C GLY A 287 -21.81 1.28 1.75
N GLN A 288 -20.66 1.22 1.07
CA GLN A 288 -19.45 0.58 1.62
C GLN A 288 -18.17 1.29 1.19
N LEU A 289 -17.23 1.41 2.13
CA LEU A 289 -15.90 2.02 1.98
C LEU A 289 -15.96 3.42 1.40
N SER A 290 -16.32 4.40 2.23
CA SER A 290 -16.26 5.81 1.83
C SER A 290 -14.81 6.27 1.77
N VAL A 291 -14.47 6.99 0.70
CA VAL A 291 -13.17 7.68 0.55
C VAL A 291 -13.48 9.13 0.19
N PRO A 292 -13.57 10.03 1.19
CA PRO A 292 -14.01 11.40 0.98
C PRO A 292 -12.89 12.28 0.39
N PHE A 293 -13.31 13.38 -0.22
CA PHE A 293 -12.49 14.50 -0.63
C PHE A 293 -13.32 15.79 -0.54
N ILE A 294 -12.73 16.87 -0.02
CA ILE A 294 -13.40 18.17 0.18
C ILE A 294 -12.94 19.11 -0.93
N VAL A 295 -13.87 19.67 -1.71
CA VAL A 295 -13.56 20.59 -2.81
C VAL A 295 -14.78 21.40 -3.21
N ASP A 296 -14.63 22.70 -3.49
CA ASP A 296 -15.65 23.52 -4.16
C ASP A 296 -15.71 23.14 -5.66
N LEU A 297 -16.38 22.04 -5.99
CA LEU A 297 -16.34 21.45 -7.32
C LEU A 297 -17.09 22.29 -8.35
N ASN A 298 -18.20 22.90 -7.92
CA ASN A 298 -19.06 23.70 -8.78
C ASN A 298 -18.63 25.19 -8.88
N ARG A 299 -17.65 25.61 -8.07
CA ARG A 299 -17.10 26.97 -7.97
C ARG A 299 -18.12 28.01 -7.48
N ASP A 300 -18.99 27.63 -6.55
CA ASP A 300 -19.99 28.53 -5.92
C ASP A 300 -19.48 29.16 -4.61
N GLY A 301 -18.27 28.80 -4.17
CA GLY A 301 -17.63 29.30 -2.96
C GLY A 301 -18.01 28.51 -1.70
N LEU A 302 -18.74 27.41 -1.84
CA LEU A 302 -19.05 26.47 -0.78
C LEU A 302 -18.29 25.15 -1.02
N PRO A 303 -17.50 24.66 -0.05
CA PRO A 303 -16.85 23.37 -0.17
C PRO A 303 -17.88 22.24 -0.29
N ASP A 304 -17.78 21.43 -1.36
CA ASP A 304 -18.60 20.25 -1.61
C ASP A 304 -17.86 18.97 -1.20
N LEU A 305 -18.55 17.82 -1.21
CA LEU A 305 -17.94 16.51 -1.00
C LEU A 305 -17.93 15.67 -2.27
N VAL A 306 -16.77 15.08 -2.56
CA VAL A 306 -16.60 14.03 -3.57
C VAL A 306 -16.19 12.75 -2.84
N VAL A 307 -17.00 11.70 -2.92
CA VAL A 307 -16.84 10.49 -2.10
C VAL A 307 -16.79 9.24 -2.97
N GLY A 308 -15.65 8.55 -2.94
CA GLY A 308 -15.47 7.24 -3.53
C GLY A 308 -16.19 6.13 -2.75
N GLU A 309 -16.38 4.98 -3.40
CA GLU A 309 -17.08 3.84 -2.81
C GLU A 309 -16.59 2.48 -3.35
N ARG A 310 -16.94 1.41 -2.64
CA ARG A 310 -16.61 0.03 -3.03
C ARG A 310 -17.08 -0.36 -4.42
N THR A 311 -18.25 0.10 -4.88
CA THR A 311 -18.78 -0.31 -6.19
C THR A 311 -18.06 0.37 -7.37
N GLY A 312 -17.31 1.44 -7.10
CA GLY A 312 -16.51 2.16 -8.08
C GLY A 312 -17.16 3.37 -8.71
N ASN A 313 -18.35 3.77 -8.26
CA ASN A 313 -18.90 5.09 -8.60
C ASN A 313 -18.18 6.19 -7.81
N ILE A 314 -18.37 7.44 -8.18
CA ILE A 314 -17.95 8.58 -7.37
C ILE A 314 -19.21 9.39 -7.07
N ASN A 315 -19.47 9.63 -5.79
CA ASN A 315 -20.62 10.36 -5.31
C ASN A 315 -20.24 11.85 -5.13
N TYR A 316 -21.09 12.74 -5.59
CA TYR A 316 -20.98 14.18 -5.36
C TYR A 316 -22.12 14.64 -4.47
N PHE A 317 -21.78 15.33 -3.38
CA PHE A 317 -22.73 15.98 -2.49
C PHE A 317 -22.48 17.48 -2.51
N GLN A 318 -23.43 18.23 -3.05
CA GLN A 318 -23.33 19.68 -3.07
C GLN A 318 -23.62 20.25 -1.69
N ASN A 319 -22.82 21.21 -1.25
CA ASN A 319 -23.13 22.00 -0.07
C ASN A 319 -24.23 23.01 -0.40
N THR A 320 -25.40 22.82 0.21
CA THR A 320 -26.59 23.68 0.03
C THR A 320 -26.82 24.64 1.20
N GLY A 321 -25.89 24.63 2.16
CA GLY A 321 -25.92 25.46 3.36
C GLY A 321 -25.33 26.84 3.13
N THR A 322 -24.53 27.28 4.09
CA THR A 322 -23.73 28.51 3.99
C THR A 322 -22.26 28.17 4.16
N SER A 323 -21.37 29.12 3.86
CA SER A 323 -19.92 28.93 4.04
C SER A 323 -19.61 28.44 5.45
N SER A 324 -20.08 29.14 6.48
CA SER A 324 -19.84 28.81 7.90
C SER A 324 -20.81 27.79 8.52
N SER A 325 -21.63 27.13 7.70
CA SER A 325 -22.57 26.10 8.18
C SER A 325 -22.94 25.21 7.00
N PRO A 326 -22.07 24.26 6.64
CA PRO A 326 -22.32 23.33 5.55
C PRO A 326 -23.63 22.56 5.76
N ALA A 327 -24.30 22.22 4.66
CA ALA A 327 -25.49 21.38 4.70
C ALA A 327 -25.57 20.47 3.47
N PHE A 328 -25.55 19.16 3.72
CA PHE A 328 -25.60 18.12 2.69
C PHE A 328 -26.90 17.33 2.79
N ASN A 329 -27.54 17.08 1.64
CA ASN A 329 -28.62 16.09 1.57
C ASN A 329 -27.98 14.69 1.65
N PRO A 330 -28.37 13.82 2.60
CA PRO A 330 -27.77 12.49 2.74
C PRO A 330 -28.10 11.53 1.58
N ASN A 331 -29.11 11.82 0.75
CA ASN A 331 -29.49 10.95 -0.36
C ASN A 331 -28.62 11.23 -1.60
N PRO A 332 -27.69 10.33 -1.99
CA PRO A 332 -26.78 10.59 -3.12
C PRO A 332 -27.50 10.65 -4.49
N ASP A 333 -28.71 10.10 -4.58
CA ASP A 333 -29.50 10.08 -5.82
C ASP A 333 -30.42 11.31 -5.99
N GLU A 334 -30.48 12.20 -5.00
CA GLU A 334 -31.34 13.39 -5.03
C GLU A 334 -30.57 14.64 -5.41
N ALA A 335 -30.95 15.27 -6.52
CA ALA A 335 -30.39 16.53 -6.94
C ALA A 335 -30.46 17.58 -5.81
N PRO A 336 -29.40 18.37 -5.58
CA PRO A 336 -28.25 18.56 -6.46
C PRO A 336 -27.12 17.51 -6.37
N ASN A 337 -27.26 16.47 -5.53
CA ASN A 337 -26.28 15.40 -5.48
C ASN A 337 -26.23 14.60 -6.79
N ASN A 338 -25.13 13.86 -6.99
CA ASN A 338 -24.95 12.96 -8.11
C ASN A 338 -24.16 11.72 -7.68
N SER A 339 -24.82 10.55 -7.65
CA SER A 339 -24.22 9.25 -7.31
C SER A 339 -23.32 8.65 -8.40
N GLY A 340 -23.17 9.33 -9.54
CA GLY A 340 -22.32 8.92 -10.66
C GLY A 340 -21.58 10.10 -11.28
N LEU A 341 -20.84 10.85 -10.45
CA LEU A 341 -20.08 12.02 -10.87
C LEU A 341 -19.19 11.71 -12.09
N GLY A 342 -19.32 12.52 -13.13
CA GLY A 342 -18.53 12.37 -14.36
C GLY A 342 -18.85 11.12 -15.17
N GLY A 343 -19.86 10.33 -14.80
CA GLY A 343 -20.11 9.01 -15.38
C GLY A 343 -18.98 8.01 -15.11
N ILE A 344 -18.14 8.27 -14.09
CA ILE A 344 -16.96 7.47 -13.76
C ILE A 344 -17.40 6.15 -13.14
N ARG A 345 -16.78 5.06 -13.60
CA ARG A 345 -16.94 3.71 -13.05
C ARG A 345 -15.61 2.98 -13.09
N THR A 346 -14.99 2.87 -11.91
CA THR A 346 -13.72 2.15 -11.74
C THR A 346 -13.91 0.62 -11.66
N SER A 347 -15.15 0.14 -11.76
CA SER A 347 -15.50 -1.28 -11.71
C SER A 347 -14.94 -2.06 -12.90
N ILE A 348 -14.39 -3.23 -12.63
CA ILE A 348 -13.94 -4.15 -13.68
C ILE A 348 -15.17 -4.70 -14.43
N PRO A 349 -15.15 -4.84 -15.77
CA PRO A 349 -16.23 -5.48 -16.50
C PRO A 349 -16.59 -6.86 -15.94
N GLY A 350 -17.85 -7.03 -15.51
CA GLY A 350 -18.33 -8.27 -14.89
C GLY A 350 -18.14 -8.34 -13.36
N SER A 351 -17.50 -7.35 -12.74
CA SER A 351 -17.47 -7.14 -11.30
C SER A 351 -18.53 -6.15 -10.85
N ILE A 352 -18.92 -6.23 -9.58
CA ILE A 352 -19.75 -5.22 -8.88
C ILE A 352 -18.92 -4.34 -7.95
N THR A 353 -17.59 -4.48 -8.02
CA THR A 353 -16.64 -3.71 -7.21
C THR A 353 -15.67 -2.96 -8.11
N GLY A 354 -15.24 -1.79 -7.63
CA GLY A 354 -14.31 -0.89 -8.30
C GLY A 354 -13.44 -0.06 -7.35
N TYR A 355 -13.84 0.12 -6.08
CA TYR A 355 -13.06 0.79 -5.03
C TYR A 355 -12.47 2.13 -5.49
N SER A 356 -13.34 3.06 -5.90
CA SER A 356 -12.91 4.41 -6.28
C SER A 356 -12.35 5.15 -5.06
N ALA A 357 -11.27 5.89 -5.28
CA ALA A 357 -10.59 6.70 -4.27
C ALA A 357 -10.24 8.06 -4.91
N PRO A 358 -11.21 8.98 -4.99
CA PRO A 358 -11.09 10.20 -5.78
C PRO A 358 -10.30 11.30 -5.05
N LEU A 359 -9.61 12.11 -5.84
CA LEU A 359 -8.96 13.35 -5.45
C LEU A 359 -9.10 14.34 -6.62
N VAL A 360 -9.32 15.62 -6.32
CA VAL A 360 -9.48 16.68 -7.32
C VAL A 360 -8.34 17.70 -7.16
N LEU A 361 -7.70 18.06 -8.27
CA LEU A 361 -6.63 19.07 -8.32
C LEU A 361 -7.08 20.26 -9.15
N ASP A 362 -6.88 21.50 -8.66
CA ASP A 362 -7.06 22.71 -9.46
C ASP A 362 -5.74 23.09 -10.16
N GLN A 363 -5.75 23.07 -11.50
CA GLN A 363 -4.64 23.48 -12.35
C GLN A 363 -4.96 24.83 -13.02
N GLN A 364 -4.84 25.92 -12.26
CA GLN A 364 -5.10 27.31 -12.70
C GLN A 364 -6.52 27.56 -13.24
N GLY A 365 -7.53 27.15 -12.47
CA GLY A 365 -8.94 27.32 -12.82
C GLY A 365 -9.50 26.17 -13.68
N SER A 366 -8.77 25.07 -13.78
CA SER A 366 -9.21 23.83 -14.44
C SER A 366 -8.97 22.65 -13.51
N TYR A 367 -10.05 22.03 -13.06
CA TYR A 367 -10.05 20.81 -12.30
C TYR A 367 -9.67 19.60 -13.14
N VAL A 368 -8.85 18.75 -12.53
CA VAL A 368 -8.64 17.37 -12.95
C VAL A 368 -9.00 16.45 -11.79
N LEU A 369 -9.58 15.30 -12.10
CA LEU A 369 -9.93 14.29 -11.10
C LEU A 369 -9.02 13.09 -11.32
N VAL A 370 -8.38 12.65 -10.24
CA VAL A 370 -7.57 11.44 -10.19
C VAL A 370 -8.28 10.46 -9.27
N THR A 371 -8.38 9.19 -9.65
CA THR A 371 -8.99 8.16 -8.79
C THR A 371 -8.22 6.86 -8.84
N GLY A 372 -8.01 6.27 -7.66
CA GLY A 372 -7.53 4.90 -7.55
C GLY A 372 -8.63 3.88 -7.89
N THR A 373 -8.25 2.63 -8.12
CA THR A 373 -9.17 1.56 -8.54
C THR A 373 -8.82 0.21 -7.90
N GLU A 374 -9.78 -0.72 -7.97
CA GLU A 374 -9.60 -2.09 -7.49
C GLU A 374 -8.42 -2.82 -8.12
N VAL A 375 -8.17 -2.61 -9.42
CA VAL A 375 -7.11 -3.31 -10.16
C VAL A 375 -5.73 -2.68 -10.01
N GLY A 376 -5.64 -1.59 -9.24
CA GLY A 376 -4.39 -0.86 -9.03
C GLY A 376 -4.10 0.20 -10.07
N GLN A 377 -5.07 0.49 -10.92
CA GLN A 377 -4.97 1.57 -11.89
C GLN A 377 -5.13 2.93 -11.18
N ILE A 378 -4.60 3.97 -11.80
CA ILE A 378 -4.79 5.36 -11.40
C ILE A 378 -5.36 6.08 -12.60
N GLU A 379 -6.66 6.32 -12.58
CA GLU A 379 -7.39 6.92 -13.69
C GLU A 379 -7.37 8.44 -13.57
N PHE A 380 -7.27 9.14 -14.70
CA PHE A 380 -7.17 10.60 -14.76
C PHE A 380 -8.26 11.16 -15.68
N TYR A 381 -8.97 12.18 -15.20
CA TYR A 381 -10.12 12.78 -15.87
C TYR A 381 -10.02 14.31 -15.96
N ASN A 382 -10.62 14.88 -17.02
CA ASN A 382 -10.80 16.33 -17.19
C ASN A 382 -12.22 16.68 -17.69
N GLY A 383 -12.50 17.96 -17.90
CA GLY A 383 -13.80 18.45 -18.40
C GLY A 383 -14.85 18.53 -17.30
N ILE A 384 -14.42 19.02 -16.13
CA ILE A 384 -15.19 19.03 -14.88
C ILE A 384 -15.95 20.35 -14.72
N GLU A 385 -15.39 21.44 -15.25
CA GLU A 385 -15.85 22.82 -15.03
C GLU A 385 -17.32 22.99 -15.46
N GLY A 386 -18.19 23.32 -14.50
CA GLY A 386 -19.61 23.51 -14.75
C GLY A 386 -20.35 22.26 -15.23
N ASN A 387 -19.77 21.06 -15.05
CA ASN A 387 -20.23 19.80 -15.62
C ASN A 387 -20.49 18.71 -14.56
N VAL A 388 -20.80 19.08 -13.32
CA VAL A 388 -21.02 18.14 -12.20
C VAL A 388 -22.13 17.11 -12.43
N THR A 389 -23.03 17.36 -13.38
CA THR A 389 -24.12 16.43 -13.77
C THR A 389 -23.82 15.62 -15.05
N GLY A 390 -22.73 15.92 -15.76
CA GLY A 390 -22.41 15.31 -17.04
C GLY A 390 -21.31 14.25 -16.97
N ALA A 391 -20.79 13.89 -18.14
CA ALA A 391 -19.68 12.95 -18.27
C ALA A 391 -18.34 13.70 -18.33
N PHE A 392 -17.32 13.15 -17.67
CA PHE A 392 -15.94 13.64 -17.76
C PHE A 392 -15.18 12.89 -18.85
N ASN A 393 -14.08 13.47 -19.34
CA ASN A 393 -13.24 12.80 -20.32
C ASN A 393 -12.10 12.08 -19.60
N GLN A 394 -12.02 10.76 -19.77
CA GLN A 394 -10.88 9.99 -19.30
C GLN A 394 -9.66 10.28 -20.18
N VAL A 395 -8.62 10.86 -19.58
CA VAL A 395 -7.36 11.17 -20.26
C VAL A 395 -6.48 9.92 -20.31
N THR A 396 -6.43 9.16 -19.22
CA THR A 396 -5.74 7.86 -19.16
C THR A 396 -6.33 6.96 -18.09
N GLU A 397 -6.26 5.65 -18.33
CA GLU A 397 -6.62 4.61 -17.36
C GLU A 397 -5.50 4.36 -16.35
N THR A 398 -4.24 4.70 -16.66
CA THR A 398 -3.12 4.41 -15.75
C THR A 398 -2.07 5.50 -15.84
N MET A 399 -2.09 6.41 -14.88
CA MET A 399 -1.08 7.43 -14.72
C MET A 399 0.29 6.79 -14.43
N GLY A 400 1.30 7.10 -15.26
CA GLY A 400 2.69 6.75 -15.02
C GLY A 400 3.05 5.26 -15.10
N GLU A 401 2.20 4.40 -15.66
CA GLU A 401 2.36 2.92 -15.65
C GLU A 401 2.59 2.35 -14.23
N VAL A 402 2.05 3.02 -13.20
CA VAL A 402 2.20 2.63 -11.80
C VAL A 402 1.60 1.24 -11.55
N ARG A 403 2.36 0.36 -10.90
CA ARG A 403 1.96 -1.03 -10.57
C ARG A 403 2.26 -1.33 -9.10
N VAL A 404 1.39 -0.89 -8.21
CA VAL A 404 1.56 -1.03 -6.74
C VAL A 404 0.66 -2.11 -6.11
N GLY A 405 -0.12 -2.82 -6.93
CA GLY A 405 -1.11 -3.79 -6.47
C GLY A 405 -2.52 -3.20 -6.45
N ARG A 406 -3.47 -3.93 -5.88
CA ARG A 406 -4.90 -3.65 -5.95
C ARG A 406 -5.37 -2.60 -4.93
N ARG A 407 -6.53 -2.01 -5.22
CA ARG A 407 -7.22 -0.98 -4.40
C ARG A 407 -6.31 0.19 -4.08
N THR A 408 -5.94 0.91 -5.11
CA THR A 408 -5.09 2.09 -4.98
C THR A 408 -5.86 3.25 -4.36
N SER A 409 -5.16 4.02 -3.53
CA SER A 409 -5.57 5.31 -2.99
C SER A 409 -4.36 6.25 -3.10
N LEU A 410 -4.58 7.57 -3.08
CA LEU A 410 -3.52 8.51 -3.43
C LEU A 410 -3.63 9.84 -2.68
N ALA A 411 -2.47 10.38 -2.33
CA ALA A 411 -2.26 11.76 -1.94
C ALA A 411 -1.31 12.42 -2.94
N ILE A 412 -1.64 13.64 -3.38
CA ILE A 412 -0.83 14.38 -4.35
C ILE A 412 -0.59 15.79 -3.83
N ALA A 413 0.68 16.19 -3.73
CA ALA A 413 1.10 17.52 -3.32
C ALA A 413 2.53 17.81 -3.81
N ASP A 414 2.91 19.09 -3.90
CA ASP A 414 4.32 19.50 -4.08
C ASP A 414 4.97 19.48 -2.69
N ILE A 415 5.76 18.44 -2.39
CA ILE A 415 6.34 18.24 -1.05
C ILE A 415 7.83 18.61 -1.00
N ASP A 416 8.44 18.92 -2.14
CA ASP A 416 9.84 19.31 -2.25
C ASP A 416 10.07 20.69 -2.89
N ASN A 417 9.00 21.46 -3.11
CA ASN A 417 8.99 22.82 -3.67
C ASN A 417 9.71 22.93 -5.03
N ASP A 418 9.78 21.85 -5.81
CA ASP A 418 10.35 21.88 -7.15
C ASP A 418 9.34 22.37 -8.22
N GLY A 419 8.07 22.56 -7.83
CA GLY A 419 6.98 23.02 -8.67
C GLY A 419 6.33 21.91 -9.50
N PHE A 420 6.66 20.65 -9.25
CA PHE A 420 5.94 19.46 -9.67
C PHE A 420 5.24 18.84 -8.46
N LEU A 421 4.22 18.03 -8.75
CA LEU A 421 3.50 17.31 -7.70
C LEU A 421 4.11 15.92 -7.52
N GLU A 422 4.33 15.53 -6.28
CA GLU A 422 4.60 14.16 -5.87
C GLU A 422 3.29 13.43 -5.62
N MET A 423 3.33 12.12 -5.77
CA MET A 423 2.20 11.23 -5.54
C MET A 423 2.62 10.10 -4.61
N ILE A 424 1.95 9.99 -3.47
CA ILE A 424 2.04 8.86 -2.55
C ILE A 424 0.84 7.96 -2.80
N VAL A 425 1.10 6.69 -3.09
CA VAL A 425 0.07 5.70 -3.42
C VAL A 425 0.01 4.63 -2.34
N GLY A 426 -1.16 4.49 -1.71
CA GLY A 426 -1.50 3.37 -0.84
C GLY A 426 -2.15 2.22 -1.61
N ASN A 427 -2.17 1.02 -1.04
CA ASN A 427 -2.82 -0.15 -1.64
C ASN A 427 -3.39 -1.13 -0.59
N GLU A 428 -4.06 -2.21 -1.03
CA GLU A 428 -4.69 -3.19 -0.13
C GLU A 428 -3.74 -3.91 0.84
N ARG A 429 -2.43 -3.92 0.55
CA ARG A 429 -1.40 -4.58 1.37
C ARG A 429 -0.82 -3.69 2.47
N GLY A 430 -1.39 -2.49 2.70
CA GLY A 430 -0.99 -1.60 3.81
C GLY A 430 0.31 -0.82 3.60
N GLY A 431 1.03 -1.06 2.51
CA GLY A 431 2.24 -0.31 2.16
C GLY A 431 1.98 0.96 1.34
N LEU A 432 2.98 1.84 1.32
CA LEU A 432 3.02 3.08 0.54
C LEU A 432 4.07 3.04 -0.56
N SER A 433 3.87 3.80 -1.63
CA SER A 433 4.85 3.99 -2.70
C SER A 433 4.85 5.43 -3.18
N GLY A 434 6.03 6.06 -3.24
CA GLY A 434 6.19 7.46 -3.67
C GLY A 434 6.65 7.59 -5.12
N TYR A 435 6.11 8.59 -5.82
CA TYR A 435 6.40 8.89 -7.22
C TYR A 435 6.49 10.40 -7.45
N GLN A 436 7.39 10.84 -8.32
CA GLN A 436 7.34 12.19 -8.89
C GLN A 436 6.40 12.18 -10.11
N THR A 437 5.55 13.20 -10.25
CA THR A 437 4.64 13.32 -11.39
C THR A 437 5.06 14.44 -12.35
N PRO A 438 4.60 14.42 -13.62
CA PRO A 438 4.78 15.55 -14.52
C PRO A 438 3.75 16.67 -14.28
N LEU A 439 2.85 16.54 -13.31
CA LEU A 439 1.83 17.53 -13.01
C LEU A 439 2.47 18.71 -12.27
N ARG A 440 2.01 19.93 -12.57
CA ARG A 440 2.42 21.14 -11.87
C ARG A 440 1.19 21.87 -11.36
N LEU A 441 1.33 22.55 -10.22
CA LEU A 441 0.32 23.48 -9.67
C LEU A 441 0.06 24.67 -10.60
N ASP A 442 1.08 25.10 -11.33
CA ASP A 442 1.13 26.35 -12.10
C ASP A 442 1.09 26.15 -13.62
N SER A 443 0.66 24.98 -14.12
CA SER A 443 0.48 24.77 -15.55
C SER A 443 -0.86 24.16 -15.87
N THR A 444 -1.58 24.74 -16.85
CA THR A 444 -2.51 23.97 -17.65
C THR A 444 -1.69 22.90 -18.35
N THR A 445 -1.95 21.63 -18.04
CA THR A 445 -1.16 20.47 -18.51
C THR A 445 -0.68 20.65 -19.95
N PRO A 446 0.63 20.75 -20.23
CA PRO A 446 1.11 20.61 -21.59
C PRO A 446 0.85 19.16 -21.97
N ILE A 447 0.02 18.96 -22.98
CA ILE A 447 -0.12 17.67 -23.68
C ILE A 447 1.31 17.16 -23.92
N ARG A 448 1.60 15.90 -23.55
CA ARG A 448 2.79 15.19 -24.05
C ARG A 448 2.73 15.22 -25.58
N GLY A 449 3.31 16.25 -26.18
CA GLY A 449 3.38 16.39 -27.61
C GLY A 449 4.42 15.42 -28.11
N ALA A 450 3.98 14.31 -28.71
CA ALA A 450 4.85 13.48 -29.56
C ALA A 450 5.64 14.32 -30.60
N ALA A 451 5.16 15.52 -30.90
CA ALA A 451 5.83 16.53 -31.72
C ALA A 451 7.14 17.07 -31.11
N LEU A 452 7.25 17.28 -29.79
CA LEU A 452 8.46 17.85 -29.19
C LEU A 452 9.59 16.81 -29.08
N GLU A 453 9.26 15.56 -28.76
CA GLU A 453 10.22 14.48 -28.63
C GLU A 453 10.94 14.18 -29.96
N GLN A 454 10.23 14.31 -31.09
CA GLN A 454 10.82 14.23 -32.44
C GLN A 454 11.63 15.47 -32.84
N ALA A 455 11.39 16.62 -32.21
CA ALA A 455 12.02 17.90 -32.53
C ALA A 455 13.32 18.18 -31.76
N VAL A 456 13.61 17.44 -30.68
CA VAL A 456 14.84 17.60 -29.90
C VAL A 456 15.93 16.64 -30.39
N LYS A 457 17.01 17.21 -30.93
CA LYS A 457 18.21 16.47 -31.38
C LYS A 457 19.37 16.74 -30.44
N VAL A 458 20.02 15.67 -29.98
CA VAL A 458 21.16 15.73 -29.07
C VAL A 458 22.36 15.04 -29.72
N PHE A 459 23.45 15.78 -29.94
CA PHE A 459 24.63 15.28 -30.65
C PHE A 459 25.92 16.05 -30.31
N PRO A 460 27.11 15.45 -30.48
CA PRO A 460 27.31 14.04 -30.79
C PRO A 460 26.84 13.16 -29.62
N ASN A 461 26.45 11.93 -29.92
CA ASN A 461 26.11 10.93 -28.92
C ASN A 461 26.63 9.58 -29.43
N PRO A 462 27.75 9.04 -28.89
CA PRO A 462 28.45 9.49 -27.66
C PRO A 462 29.16 10.85 -27.76
N VAL A 463 29.43 11.48 -26.62
CA VAL A 463 30.09 12.79 -26.46
C VAL A 463 31.30 12.71 -25.51
N GLU A 464 32.34 13.51 -25.75
CA GLU A 464 33.50 13.63 -24.86
C GLU A 464 33.51 15.00 -24.15
N GLU A 465 33.47 16.09 -24.92
CA GLU A 465 33.63 17.44 -24.33
C GLU A 465 32.35 18.29 -24.37
N ARG A 466 31.67 18.35 -25.51
CA ARG A 466 30.57 19.30 -25.73
C ARG A 466 29.37 18.67 -26.39
N LEU A 467 28.26 18.70 -25.67
CA LEU A 467 26.97 18.22 -26.12
C LEU A 467 26.18 19.36 -26.76
N THR A 468 25.70 19.17 -27.98
CA THR A 468 24.81 20.12 -28.67
C THR A 468 23.38 19.65 -28.56
N ILE A 469 22.49 20.57 -28.19
CA ILE A 469 21.05 20.36 -28.10
C ILE A 469 20.40 21.30 -29.10
N GLN A 470 19.64 20.74 -30.03
CA GLN A 470 18.91 21.47 -31.05
C GLN A 470 17.41 21.19 -30.92
N VAL A 471 16.60 22.23 -31.07
CA VAL A 471 15.13 22.18 -30.99
C VAL A 471 14.57 23.02 -32.14
N ASP A 472 13.55 22.52 -32.83
CA ASP A 472 13.01 23.14 -34.06
C ASP A 472 12.15 24.41 -33.82
N ALA A 473 12.02 24.88 -32.57
CA ALA A 473 11.24 26.08 -32.20
C ALA A 473 12.13 27.19 -31.61
N GLU A 474 11.79 28.46 -31.83
CA GLU A 474 12.37 29.61 -31.10
C GLU A 474 11.70 29.79 -29.73
N GLY A 475 12.24 30.67 -28.87
CA GLY A 475 11.68 30.94 -27.53
C GLY A 475 12.56 30.42 -26.39
N LEU A 476 12.23 30.86 -25.16
CA LEU A 476 12.96 30.49 -23.95
C LEU A 476 12.75 29.00 -23.63
N LYS A 477 13.84 28.30 -23.38
CA LYS A 477 13.89 26.86 -23.10
C LYS A 477 14.78 26.59 -21.91
N GLN A 478 14.53 25.47 -21.25
CA GLN A 478 15.30 25.02 -20.09
C GLN A 478 15.75 23.57 -20.31
N LEU A 479 17.01 23.30 -19.98
CA LEU A 479 17.65 22.00 -20.12
C LEU A 479 18.19 21.56 -18.77
N TRP A 480 18.03 20.28 -18.48
CA TRP A 480 18.63 19.58 -17.35
C TRP A 480 19.35 18.32 -17.84
N LEU A 481 20.43 17.96 -17.17
CA LEU A 481 21.17 16.73 -17.40
C LEU A 481 21.17 15.90 -16.11
N PHE A 482 20.76 14.64 -16.21
CA PHE A 482 20.71 13.70 -15.09
C PHE A 482 21.66 12.53 -15.33
N ASN A 483 22.28 12.01 -14.26
CA ASN A 483 23.01 10.74 -14.32
C ASN A 483 22.04 9.54 -14.26
N ALA A 484 22.57 8.32 -14.33
CA ALA A 484 21.76 7.10 -14.32
C ALA A 484 20.98 6.82 -13.02
N SER A 485 21.34 7.47 -11.91
CA SER A 485 20.61 7.37 -10.63
C SER A 485 19.60 8.50 -10.43
N GLY A 486 19.34 9.32 -11.45
CA GLY A 486 18.38 10.43 -11.38
C GLY A 486 18.92 11.71 -10.76
N GLN A 487 20.20 11.79 -10.39
CA GLN A 487 20.79 13.01 -9.85
C GLN A 487 21.00 14.04 -10.96
N GLN A 488 20.53 15.27 -10.75
CA GLN A 488 20.81 16.40 -11.64
C GLN A 488 22.29 16.79 -11.56
N VAL A 489 22.98 16.78 -12.69
CA VAL A 489 24.41 17.14 -12.80
C VAL A 489 24.66 18.44 -13.55
N ALA A 490 23.69 18.93 -14.35
CA ALA A 490 23.78 20.23 -15.00
C ALA A 490 22.41 20.82 -15.36
N GLN A 491 22.34 22.15 -15.52
CA GLN A 491 21.16 22.87 -15.95
C GLN A 491 21.53 24.11 -16.75
N GLN A 492 20.74 24.44 -17.78
CA GLN A 492 20.97 25.62 -18.62
C GLN A 492 19.67 26.17 -19.23
N LYS A 493 19.55 27.50 -19.33
CA LYS A 493 18.48 28.18 -20.09
C LYS A 493 19.03 28.76 -21.40
N TRP A 494 18.23 28.75 -22.47
CA TRP A 494 18.60 29.37 -23.75
C TRP A 494 17.37 29.83 -24.54
N GLY A 495 17.53 30.81 -25.44
CA GLY A 495 16.41 31.39 -26.23
C GLY A 495 16.39 31.01 -27.72
N GLY A 496 17.44 30.38 -28.23
CA GLY A 496 17.58 30.05 -29.65
C GLY A 496 17.14 28.63 -30.02
N VAL A 497 17.37 28.24 -31.27
CA VAL A 497 17.11 26.87 -31.79
C VAL A 497 18.19 25.86 -31.39
N SER A 498 19.32 26.31 -30.85
CA SER A 498 20.37 25.41 -30.36
C SER A 498 21.12 25.99 -29.17
N THR A 499 21.70 25.09 -28.37
CA THR A 499 22.64 25.42 -27.29
C THR A 499 23.73 24.34 -27.18
N ARG A 500 24.79 24.65 -26.44
CA ARG A 500 25.87 23.72 -26.10
C ARG A 500 26.07 23.63 -24.60
N LEU A 501 26.24 22.41 -24.11
CA LEU A 501 26.58 22.09 -22.74
C LEU A 501 27.98 21.47 -22.68
N ASP A 502 28.81 21.95 -21.76
CA ASP A 502 30.11 21.34 -21.48
C ASP A 502 29.92 20.13 -20.56
N VAL A 503 30.39 18.97 -21.02
CA VAL A 503 30.30 17.69 -20.30
C VAL A 503 31.68 17.09 -20.01
N SER A 504 32.76 17.83 -20.29
CA SER A 504 34.15 17.36 -20.16
C SER A 504 34.56 17.00 -18.73
N THR A 505 33.81 17.48 -17.73
CA THR A 505 34.07 17.21 -16.30
C THR A 505 33.22 16.06 -15.75
N LEU A 506 32.30 15.52 -16.56
CA LEU A 506 31.41 14.45 -16.13
C LEU A 506 32.10 13.08 -16.27
N PRO A 507 31.95 12.17 -15.30
CA PRO A 507 32.44 10.80 -15.44
C PRO A 507 31.82 10.10 -16.65
N ALA A 508 32.60 9.23 -17.30
CA ALA A 508 32.09 8.38 -18.39
C ALA A 508 30.88 7.57 -17.91
N GLY A 509 29.79 7.58 -18.68
CA GLY A 509 28.55 6.96 -18.24
C GLY A 509 27.32 7.30 -19.06
N LEU A 510 26.18 6.79 -18.59
CA LEU A 510 24.87 7.03 -19.15
C LEU A 510 24.22 8.25 -18.47
N TYR A 511 23.73 9.18 -19.29
CA TYR A 511 23.06 10.39 -18.86
C TYR A 511 21.75 10.59 -19.62
N PHE A 512 20.87 11.42 -19.07
CA PHE A 512 19.58 11.78 -19.64
C PHE A 512 19.45 13.30 -19.72
N VAL A 513 19.26 13.82 -20.92
CA VAL A 513 18.94 15.22 -21.16
C VAL A 513 17.42 15.39 -21.12
N LYS A 514 16.93 16.31 -20.28
CA LYS A 514 15.53 16.76 -20.27
C LYS A 514 15.49 18.20 -20.80
N VAL A 515 14.61 18.48 -21.75
CA VAL A 515 14.38 19.81 -22.33
C VAL A 515 12.93 20.21 -22.14
N SER A 516 12.68 21.41 -21.62
CA SER A 516 11.36 22.06 -21.57
C SER A 516 11.31 23.24 -22.54
N ALA A 517 10.23 23.32 -23.31
CA ALA A 517 9.91 24.40 -24.26
C ALA A 517 8.40 24.66 -24.30
N GLU A 518 7.96 25.69 -25.03
CA GLU A 518 6.54 26.12 -25.15
C GLU A 518 5.59 25.04 -25.75
N GLY A 519 6.13 23.91 -26.24
CA GLY A 519 5.37 22.75 -26.72
C GLY A 519 5.45 21.50 -25.84
N GLY A 520 6.02 21.59 -24.63
CA GLY A 520 6.11 20.48 -23.67
C GLY A 520 7.54 20.14 -23.22
N ILE A 521 7.74 18.89 -22.80
CA ILE A 521 9.03 18.37 -22.32
C ILE A 521 9.48 17.19 -23.20
N ALA A 522 10.77 17.10 -23.51
CA ALA A 522 11.39 15.98 -24.22
C ALA A 522 12.62 15.45 -23.48
N GLY A 523 12.82 14.12 -23.55
CA GLY A 523 13.96 13.41 -22.96
C GLY A 523 14.83 12.75 -24.04
N GLN A 524 16.16 12.82 -23.91
CA GLN A 524 17.10 12.14 -24.79
C GLN A 524 18.22 11.49 -23.98
N LYS A 525 18.50 10.22 -24.28
CA LYS A 525 19.62 9.47 -23.68
C LYS A 525 20.94 9.92 -24.30
N VAL A 526 21.97 10.11 -23.48
CA VAL A 526 23.32 10.52 -23.90
C VAL A 526 24.37 9.64 -23.24
N VAL A 527 25.41 9.28 -23.99
CA VAL A 527 26.58 8.55 -23.48
C VAL A 527 27.77 9.51 -23.44
N VAL A 528 28.31 9.77 -22.24
CA VAL A 528 29.56 10.52 -22.05
C VAL A 528 30.73 9.51 -21.97
N ARG A 529 31.84 9.81 -22.64
CA ARG A 529 33.03 8.94 -22.70
C ARG A 529 34.24 9.52 -22.01
#